data_AF-A0A8T0G1A6-F1
#
_entry.id   AF-A0A8T0G1A6-F1
#
_cell.length_a   1.000
_cell.length_b   1.000
_cell.length_c   1.000
_cell.angle_alpha   90.00
_cell.angle_beta   90.00
_cell.angle_gamma   90.00
#
_symmetry.space_group_name_H-M   'P 1'
#
loop_
_entity.id
_entity.type
_entity.pdbx_description
1 polymer ?
#
loop_
_entity_poly.entity_id
_entity_poly.type
_entity_poly.pdbx_seq_one_letter_code
_entity_poly.pdbx_strand_id
1 'polypeptide(L)'
;MKLLVFVAVFAIFLAFSEAKRCRSGEDCKEDECCIVKGFIFLRRGECQKLAQKGERCSEEEDTEGFLDQKYRNHCPCAGGLSCEPTEVKDLPFGITLKYDERCVGDVTVPTPTEPEPEPETEEPKTEEPEPEPETEEPEPEPETEEPEPEPEDPEPEQ
;
A
#
# COMPACT_ATOMS: atom_id res chain seq x y z
N MET A 1 -1.43 -33.22 -20.96
CA MET A 1 -0.39 -32.17 -20.90
C MET A 1 -0.98 -30.76 -20.96
N LYS A 2 -1.88 -30.45 -21.91
CA LYS A 2 -2.53 -29.12 -22.00
C LYS A 2 -3.29 -28.71 -20.73
N LEU A 3 -4.01 -29.64 -20.08
CA LEU A 3 -4.72 -29.39 -18.82
C LEU A 3 -3.82 -29.03 -17.63
N LEU A 4 -2.61 -29.60 -17.55
CA LEU A 4 -1.67 -29.30 -16.46
C LEU A 4 -1.10 -27.89 -16.58
N VAL A 5 -0.88 -27.41 -17.80
CA VAL A 5 -0.42 -26.04 -18.07
C VAL A 5 -1.50 -25.02 -17.67
N PHE A 6 -2.77 -25.28 -17.99
CA PHE A 6 -3.87 -24.39 -17.56
C PHE A 6 -4.01 -24.31 -16.04
N VAL A 7 -3.88 -25.43 -15.33
CA VAL A 7 -3.95 -25.45 -13.86
C VAL A 7 -2.77 -24.71 -13.23
N ALA A 8 -1.56 -24.87 -13.76
CA ALA A 8 -0.38 -24.16 -13.26
C ALA A 8 -0.48 -22.64 -13.49
N VAL A 9 -0.91 -22.21 -14.67
CA VAL A 9 -1.13 -20.78 -14.97
C VAL A 9 -2.21 -20.19 -14.07
N PHE A 10 -3.33 -20.90 -13.87
CA PHE A 10 -4.41 -20.42 -13.01
C PHE A 10 -3.99 -20.31 -11.54
N ALA A 11 -3.18 -21.25 -11.03
CA ALA A 11 -2.64 -21.21 -9.67
C ALA A 11 -1.69 -20.01 -9.45
N ILE A 12 -0.85 -19.68 -10.45
CA ILE A 12 0.02 -18.50 -10.40
C ILE A 12 -0.81 -17.22 -10.35
N PHE A 13 -1.86 -17.09 -11.16
CA PHE A 13 -2.74 -15.91 -11.15
C PHE A 13 -3.45 -15.72 -9.80
N LEU A 14 -3.88 -16.80 -9.16
CA LEU A 14 -4.54 -16.72 -7.85
C LEU A 14 -3.62 -16.27 -6.72
N ALA A 15 -2.32 -16.58 -6.80
CA ALA A 15 -1.32 -16.14 -5.81
C ALA A 15 -1.08 -14.62 -5.80
N PHE A 16 -1.41 -13.91 -6.88
CA PHE A 16 -1.30 -12.44 -6.95
C PHE A 16 -2.54 -11.72 -6.42
N SER A 17 -3.62 -12.43 -6.11
CA SER A 17 -4.90 -11.85 -5.66
C SER A 17 -5.12 -11.96 -4.15
N GLU A 18 -4.10 -11.65 -3.35
CA GLU A 18 -4.30 -11.38 -1.92
C GLU A 18 -4.81 -9.94 -1.75
N ALA A 19 -6.12 -9.78 -1.63
CA ALA A 19 -6.71 -8.51 -1.21
C ALA A 19 -6.29 -8.24 0.25
N LYS A 20 -5.31 -7.35 0.44
CA LYS A 20 -4.88 -6.89 1.76
C LYS A 20 -6.04 -6.18 2.45
N ARG A 21 -6.24 -6.50 3.73
CA ARG A 21 -7.21 -5.80 4.59
C ARG A 21 -6.55 -4.56 5.18
N CYS A 22 -7.29 -3.46 5.22
CA CYS A 22 -6.84 -2.19 5.77
C CYS A 22 -7.78 -1.69 6.88
N ARG A 23 -7.24 -0.88 7.78
CA ARG A 23 -7.98 -0.05 8.72
C ARG A 23 -7.92 1.41 8.30
N SER A 24 -6.83 1.87 7.72
CA SER A 24 -6.70 3.22 7.18
C SER A 24 -6.06 3.22 5.79
N GLY A 25 -6.05 4.37 5.10
CA GLY A 25 -5.34 4.54 3.84
C GLY A 25 -3.83 4.25 3.93
N GLU A 26 -3.23 4.48 5.10
CA GLU A 26 -1.79 4.25 5.35
C GLU A 26 -1.40 2.77 5.38
N ASP A 27 -2.36 1.86 5.57
CA ASP A 27 -2.11 0.41 5.51
C ASP A 27 -1.93 -0.09 4.06
N CYS A 28 -2.28 0.73 3.07
CA CYS A 28 -2.21 0.43 1.65
C CYS A 28 -0.99 1.09 1.00
N LYS A 29 -0.67 0.70 -0.24
CA LYS A 29 0.39 1.33 -1.01
C LYS A 29 -0.01 2.73 -1.46
N GLU A 30 0.96 3.53 -1.91
CA GLU A 30 0.74 4.89 -2.43
C GLU A 30 -0.21 4.92 -3.66
N ASP A 31 -0.30 3.83 -4.43
CA ASP A 31 -1.22 3.67 -5.57
C ASP A 31 -2.54 2.96 -5.22
N GLU A 32 -2.82 2.80 -3.92
CA GLU A 32 -3.98 2.08 -3.39
C GLU A 32 -4.72 2.93 -2.34
N CYS A 33 -6.02 2.66 -2.17
CA CYS A 33 -6.85 3.27 -1.15
C CYS A 33 -7.58 2.20 -0.34
N CYS A 34 -7.99 2.56 0.88
CA CYS A 34 -8.76 1.66 1.74
C CYS A 34 -10.26 1.83 1.50
N ILE A 35 -10.91 0.82 0.92
CA ILE A 35 -12.37 0.85 0.68
C ILE A 35 -13.15 -0.06 1.63
N VAL A 36 -14.36 0.36 1.99
CA VAL A 36 -15.34 -0.49 2.66
C VAL A 36 -16.51 -0.75 1.71
N LYS A 37 -16.77 -2.03 1.44
CA LYS A 37 -17.94 -2.48 0.67
C LYS A 37 -19.12 -2.73 1.62
N GLY A 38 -20.24 -2.04 1.36
CA GLY A 38 -21.50 -2.23 2.09
C GLY A 38 -21.77 -1.18 3.17
N PHE A 39 -22.77 -1.45 4.01
CA PHE A 39 -23.28 -0.52 5.03
C PHE A 39 -22.63 -0.68 6.41
N ILE A 40 -21.64 -1.57 6.55
CA ILE A 40 -21.04 -1.90 7.86
C ILE A 40 -19.66 -1.28 7.95
N PHE A 41 -19.60 -0.05 8.46
CA PHE A 41 -18.38 0.76 8.62
C PHE A 41 -17.36 0.16 9.60
N LEU A 42 -17.81 -0.73 10.50
CA LEU A 42 -16.94 -1.41 11.48
C LEU A 42 -16.11 -2.57 10.90
N ARG A 43 -16.32 -2.95 9.63
CA ARG A 43 -15.48 -3.97 9.00
C ARG A 43 -14.11 -3.41 8.63
N ARG A 44 -13.12 -4.30 8.61
CA ARG A 44 -11.83 -3.98 7.97
C ARG A 44 -12.11 -3.72 6.49
N GLY A 45 -11.52 -2.66 5.95
CA GLY A 45 -11.57 -2.36 4.54
C GLY A 45 -10.67 -3.30 3.74
N GLU A 46 -10.70 -3.13 2.43
CA GLU A 46 -9.83 -3.80 1.47
C GLU A 46 -8.99 -2.73 0.76
N CYS A 47 -7.70 -2.97 0.59
CA CYS A 47 -6.88 -2.13 -0.28
C CYS A 47 -7.29 -2.38 -1.73
N GLN A 48 -7.64 -1.30 -2.43
CA GLN A 48 -7.96 -1.33 -3.85
C GLN A 48 -7.12 -0.27 -4.56
N LYS A 49 -6.72 -0.52 -5.81
CA LYS A 49 -6.00 0.46 -6.61
C LYS A 49 -6.82 1.73 -6.84
N LEU A 50 -6.13 2.87 -6.96
CA LEU A 50 -6.72 4.14 -7.35
C LEU A 50 -7.48 4.00 -8.69
N ALA A 51 -8.59 4.74 -8.80
CA ALA A 51 -9.47 4.66 -9.96
C ALA A 51 -8.80 5.24 -11.20
N GLN A 52 -8.82 4.50 -12.30
CA GLN A 52 -8.28 4.91 -13.58
C GLN A 52 -9.32 5.65 -14.43
N LYS A 53 -8.88 6.23 -15.55
CA LYS A 53 -9.73 6.97 -16.48
C LYS A 53 -10.97 6.15 -16.88
N GLY A 54 -12.15 6.71 -16.67
CA GLY A 54 -13.45 6.12 -16.96
C GLY A 54 -14.02 5.22 -15.84
N GLU A 55 -13.23 4.88 -14.82
CA GLU A 55 -13.70 4.15 -13.65
C GLU A 55 -14.50 5.04 -12.71
N ARG A 56 -15.32 4.43 -11.86
CA ARG A 56 -16.07 5.14 -10.83
C ARG A 56 -15.14 5.58 -9.71
N CYS A 57 -15.37 6.79 -9.23
CA CYS A 57 -14.65 7.38 -8.12
C CYS A 57 -15.63 7.89 -7.05
N SER A 58 -15.07 8.19 -5.89
CA SER A 58 -15.76 8.92 -4.82
C SER A 58 -14.91 10.14 -4.48
N GLU A 59 -15.56 11.28 -4.25
CA GLU A 59 -14.87 12.51 -3.84
C GLU A 59 -14.23 12.33 -2.45
N GLU A 60 -13.14 13.05 -2.17
CA GLU A 60 -12.43 12.98 -0.87
C GLU A 60 -13.32 13.46 0.29
N GLU A 61 -14.34 14.28 -0.01
CA GLU A 61 -15.36 14.73 0.94
C GLU A 61 -16.27 13.59 1.44
N ASP A 62 -16.29 12.44 0.75
CA ASP A 62 -16.99 11.22 1.18
C ASP A 62 -16.17 10.34 2.13
N THR A 63 -14.99 10.81 2.57
CA THR A 63 -14.19 10.09 3.56
C THR A 63 -14.86 10.16 4.94
N GLU A 64 -15.34 9.02 5.42
CA GLU A 64 -15.92 8.91 6.76
C GLU A 64 -14.78 8.84 7.79
N GLY A 65 -14.61 9.92 8.55
CA GLY A 65 -13.75 9.98 9.72
C GLY A 65 -12.46 10.77 9.50
N PHE A 66 -12.29 11.83 10.29
CA PHE A 66 -11.13 12.74 10.33
C PHE A 66 -9.77 12.04 10.54
N LEU A 67 -9.76 10.74 10.85
CA LEU A 67 -8.59 9.94 11.23
C LEU A 67 -8.45 8.62 10.45
N ASP A 68 -9.51 8.09 9.83
CA ASP A 68 -9.51 6.71 9.30
C ASP A 68 -9.51 6.61 7.77
N GLN A 69 -9.66 7.72 7.02
CA GLN A 69 -9.51 7.80 5.55
C GLN A 69 -10.02 6.57 4.78
N LYS A 70 -11.23 6.10 5.11
CA LYS A 70 -11.88 5.00 4.40
C LYS A 70 -12.83 5.56 3.36
N TYR A 71 -12.72 5.03 2.15
CA TYR A 71 -13.61 5.36 1.06
C TYR A 71 -14.78 4.38 0.99
N ARG A 72 -15.94 4.88 0.60
CA ARG A 72 -17.15 4.07 0.47
C ARG A 72 -17.28 3.57 -0.96
N ASN A 73 -17.16 2.26 -1.13
CA ASN A 73 -17.28 1.53 -2.40
C ASN A 73 -16.21 1.79 -3.49
N HIS A 74 -15.70 3.02 -3.65
CA HIS A 74 -14.78 3.38 -4.72
C HIS A 74 -13.59 4.20 -4.22
N CYS A 75 -12.43 4.00 -4.83
CA CYS A 75 -11.24 4.81 -4.57
C CYS A 75 -11.31 6.18 -5.27
N PRO A 76 -10.53 7.16 -4.79
CA PRO A 76 -10.31 8.38 -5.53
C PRO A 76 -9.53 8.09 -6.83
N CYS A 77 -9.55 9.05 -7.74
CA CYS A 77 -8.85 8.94 -9.01
C CYS A 77 -7.33 8.92 -8.83
N ALA A 78 -6.64 8.21 -9.71
CA ALA A 78 -5.19 8.25 -9.80
C ALA A 78 -4.70 9.68 -10.13
N GLY A 79 -3.45 9.99 -9.75
CA GLY A 79 -2.87 11.32 -9.94
C GLY A 79 -3.04 11.85 -11.37
N GLY A 80 -3.50 13.10 -11.48
CA GLY A 80 -3.75 13.77 -12.76
C GLY A 80 -5.14 13.53 -13.36
N LEU A 81 -6.00 12.76 -12.69
CA LEU A 81 -7.39 12.59 -13.06
C LEU A 81 -8.31 13.32 -12.07
N SER A 82 -9.44 13.82 -12.57
CA SER A 82 -10.48 14.49 -11.78
C SER A 82 -11.73 13.62 -11.71
N CYS A 83 -12.38 13.57 -10.56
CA CYS A 83 -13.65 12.87 -10.38
C CYS A 83 -14.80 13.77 -10.81
N GLU A 84 -15.42 13.53 -11.98
CA GLU A 84 -16.53 14.34 -12.48
C GLU A 84 -17.84 13.54 -12.60
N PRO A 85 -18.99 14.11 -12.21
CA PRO A 85 -20.29 13.49 -12.38
C PRO A 85 -20.70 13.40 -13.85
N THR A 86 -21.22 12.24 -14.25
CA THR A 86 -21.78 12.05 -15.60
C THR A 86 -23.14 12.73 -15.75
N GLU A 87 -23.94 12.72 -14.67
CA GLU A 87 -25.24 13.37 -14.65
C GLU A 87 -25.37 14.29 -13.44
N VAL A 88 -25.84 15.52 -13.66
CA VAL A 88 -26.16 16.46 -12.60
C VAL A 88 -27.64 16.82 -12.69
N LYS A 89 -28.38 16.64 -11.60
CA LYS A 89 -29.80 17.00 -11.52
C LYS A 89 -30.01 18.06 -10.47
N ASP A 90 -30.52 19.21 -10.91
CA ASP A 90 -30.95 20.27 -10.02
C ASP A 90 -32.36 19.96 -9.50
N LEU A 91 -32.48 19.86 -8.19
CA LEU A 91 -33.73 19.70 -7.47
C LEU A 91 -34.27 21.05 -7.01
N PRO A 92 -35.60 21.16 -6.79
CA PRO A 92 -36.16 22.31 -6.10
C PRO A 92 -35.49 22.52 -4.73
N PHE A 93 -35.46 23.77 -4.27
CA PHE A 93 -34.75 24.23 -3.06
C PHE A 93 -33.22 24.38 -3.18
N GLY A 94 -32.68 24.43 -4.40
CA GLY A 94 -31.26 24.72 -4.63
C GLY A 94 -30.33 23.57 -4.27
N ILE A 95 -30.84 22.34 -4.35
CA ILE A 95 -30.09 21.11 -4.09
C ILE A 95 -29.62 20.55 -5.43
N THR A 96 -28.33 20.32 -5.60
CA THR A 96 -27.75 19.71 -6.80
C THR A 96 -27.36 18.26 -6.48
N LEU A 97 -27.91 17.30 -7.21
CA LEU A 97 -27.56 15.88 -7.12
C LEU A 97 -26.59 15.50 -8.23
N LYS A 98 -25.41 15.03 -7.84
CA LYS A 98 -24.40 14.43 -8.72
C LYS A 98 -24.62 12.92 -8.82
N TYR A 99 -24.54 12.35 -10.01
CA TYR A 99 -24.67 10.92 -10.26
C TYR A 99 -23.54 10.38 -11.13
N ASP A 100 -23.17 9.13 -10.86
CA ASP A 100 -22.19 8.33 -11.62
C ASP A 100 -20.89 9.11 -11.88
N GLU A 101 -20.22 9.45 -10.79
CA GLU A 101 -18.94 10.15 -10.82
C GLU A 101 -17.84 9.23 -11.34
N ARG A 102 -17.05 9.76 -12.28
CA ARG A 102 -16.03 9.01 -13.00
C ARG A 102 -14.75 9.81 -13.13
N CYS A 103 -13.64 9.10 -13.17
CA CYS A 103 -12.35 9.72 -13.40
C CYS A 103 -12.22 10.18 -14.86
N VAL A 104 -12.05 11.48 -15.06
CA VAL A 104 -11.85 12.12 -16.34
C VAL A 104 -10.55 12.91 -16.36
N GLY A 105 -10.09 13.29 -17.55
CA GLY A 105 -8.82 13.97 -17.77
C GLY A 105 -7.84 13.13 -18.58
N ASP A 106 -6.67 13.71 -18.80
CA ASP A 106 -5.55 13.04 -19.44
C ASP A 106 -4.56 12.68 -18.37
N VAL A 107 -4.37 11.37 -18.17
CA VAL A 107 -3.27 10.88 -17.37
C VAL A 107 -2.03 11.40 -18.08
N THR A 108 -1.39 12.43 -17.54
CA THR A 108 0.05 12.59 -17.73
C THR A 108 0.66 11.43 -17.00
N VAL A 109 0.58 10.25 -17.62
CA VAL A 109 1.35 9.10 -17.21
C VAL A 109 2.77 9.66 -17.27
N PRO A 110 3.53 9.77 -16.17
CA PRO A 110 4.95 9.56 -16.33
C PRO A 110 4.98 8.16 -16.92
N THR A 111 5.16 8.08 -18.24
CA THR A 111 5.45 6.84 -18.96
C THR A 111 6.25 6.00 -17.98
N PRO A 112 5.81 4.78 -17.60
CA PRO A 112 6.67 3.90 -16.83
C PRO A 112 7.96 3.91 -17.64
N THR A 113 9.00 4.53 -17.09
CA THR A 113 10.30 4.60 -17.75
C THR A 113 10.56 3.16 -18.14
N GLU A 114 10.43 2.91 -19.44
CA GLU A 114 10.98 1.73 -20.07
C GLU A 114 12.37 1.65 -19.45
N PRO A 115 12.70 0.57 -18.72
CA PRO A 115 14.00 0.50 -18.09
C PRO A 115 14.99 0.85 -19.19
N GLU A 116 15.71 1.96 -19.00
CA GLU A 116 16.72 2.38 -19.95
C GLU A 116 17.52 1.11 -20.28
N PRO A 117 17.79 0.81 -21.56
CA PRO A 117 18.59 -0.35 -21.90
C PRO A 117 19.85 -0.23 -21.07
N GLU A 118 20.03 -1.19 -20.15
CA GLU A 118 21.19 -1.26 -19.28
C GLU A 118 22.41 -1.07 -20.19
N PRO A 119 23.33 -0.14 -19.90
CA PRO A 119 24.57 -0.10 -20.65
C PRO A 119 25.22 -1.47 -20.45
N GLU A 120 25.33 -2.24 -21.53
CA GLU A 120 26.15 -3.45 -21.62
C GLU A 120 27.54 -3.09 -21.09
N THR A 121 27.75 -3.36 -19.81
CA THR A 121 29.02 -3.10 -19.14
C THR A 121 29.72 -4.45 -19.13
N GLU A 122 30.82 -4.46 -19.86
CA GLU A 122 31.66 -5.60 -20.20
C GLU A 122 31.85 -6.59 -19.06
N GLU A 123 31.84 -7.87 -19.42
CA GLU A 123 32.28 -8.99 -18.58
C GLU A 123 33.65 -8.65 -17.95
N PRO A 124 33.78 -8.62 -16.61
CA PRO A 124 35.09 -8.59 -16.01
C PRO A 124 35.71 -9.98 -16.17
N LYS A 125 36.80 -9.99 -16.94
CA LYS A 125 37.78 -11.08 -17.03
C LYS A 125 38.01 -11.72 -15.66
N THR A 126 37.96 -13.03 -15.68
CA THR A 126 38.54 -13.96 -14.72
C THR A 126 39.96 -13.52 -14.37
N GLU A 127 40.18 -13.08 -13.13
CA GLU A 127 41.48 -13.14 -12.47
C GLU A 127 41.37 -14.11 -11.28
N GLU A 128 42.42 -14.91 -11.16
CA GLU A 128 42.61 -16.04 -10.25
C GLU A 128 42.54 -15.64 -8.75
N PRO A 129 42.31 -16.61 -7.84
CA PRO A 129 42.17 -16.33 -6.42
C PRO A 129 43.53 -16.19 -5.74
N GLU A 130 43.70 -15.11 -4.97
CA GLU A 130 44.82 -14.92 -4.03
C GLU A 130 44.27 -14.71 -2.60
N PRO A 131 45.08 -15.01 -1.56
CA PRO A 131 44.73 -15.95 -0.49
C PRO A 131 43.94 -15.35 0.66
N GLU A 132 43.27 -16.25 1.38
CA GLU A 132 42.50 -16.02 2.61
C GLU A 132 43.31 -15.22 3.65
N PRO A 133 42.78 -14.10 4.19
CA PRO A 133 43.31 -13.53 5.41
C PRO A 133 42.88 -14.37 6.61
N GLU A 134 43.88 -14.73 7.41
CA GLU A 134 43.79 -15.53 8.62
C GLU A 134 42.80 -14.96 9.65
N THR A 135 42.10 -15.89 10.29
CA THR A 135 41.47 -15.84 11.61
C THR A 135 42.03 -14.77 12.57
N GLU A 136 41.14 -13.90 13.05
CA GLU A 136 41.16 -13.47 14.45
C GLU A 136 39.84 -13.86 15.10
N GLU A 137 39.92 -14.75 16.08
CA GLU A 137 38.84 -15.10 16.99
C GLU A 137 38.46 -13.85 17.81
N PRO A 138 37.18 -13.46 17.91
CA PRO A 138 36.78 -12.44 18.86
C PRO A 138 36.92 -12.98 20.29
N GLU A 139 37.67 -12.26 21.11
CA GLU A 139 37.86 -12.50 22.54
C GLU A 139 36.50 -12.51 23.28
N PRO A 140 36.32 -13.36 24.31
CA PRO A 140 35.10 -13.40 25.09
C PRO A 140 34.90 -12.09 25.87
N GLU A 141 33.71 -11.49 25.71
CA GLU A 141 33.28 -10.32 26.48
C GLU A 141 33.23 -10.65 27.99
N PRO A 142 33.65 -9.72 28.86
CA PRO A 142 33.58 -9.91 30.30
C PRO A 142 32.13 -9.87 30.80
N GLU A 143 31.78 -10.87 31.61
CA GLU A 143 30.51 -10.96 32.34
C GLU A 143 30.29 -9.69 33.15
N THR A 144 29.20 -8.98 32.85
CA THR A 144 28.77 -7.82 33.63
C THR A 144 27.97 -8.34 34.81
N GLU A 145 28.52 -8.22 36.02
CA GLU A 145 27.81 -8.54 37.26
C GLU A 145 26.54 -7.69 37.37
N GLU A 146 25.41 -8.38 37.60
CA GLU A 146 24.13 -7.77 37.95
C GLU A 146 24.27 -7.00 39.29
N PRO A 147 23.88 -5.73 39.37
CA PRO A 147 23.80 -5.03 40.65
C PRO A 147 22.64 -5.59 41.48
N GLU A 148 22.94 -5.95 42.72
CA GLU A 148 21.97 -6.36 43.74
C GLU A 148 20.90 -5.28 43.99
N PRO A 149 19.63 -5.66 44.26
CA PRO A 149 18.57 -4.70 44.56
C PRO A 149 18.79 -4.01 45.91
N GLU A 150 18.71 -2.68 45.92
CA GLU A 150 18.71 -1.86 47.14
C GLU A 150 17.45 -2.14 48.01
N PRO A 151 17.58 -2.08 49.34
CA PRO A 151 16.46 -2.26 50.25
C PRO A 151 15.50 -1.07 50.25
N GLU A 152 14.19 -1.37 50.24
CA GLU A 152 13.10 -0.42 50.38
C GLU A 152 13.13 0.28 51.75
N ASP A 153 13.21 1.61 51.77
CA ASP A 153 12.98 2.43 52.96
C ASP A 153 11.46 2.57 53.22
N PRO A 154 10.99 2.46 54.47
CA PRO A 154 9.56 2.51 54.77
C PRO A 154 8.97 3.92 54.67
N GLU A 155 7.74 3.98 54.13
CA GLU A 155 6.84 5.14 54.08
C GLU A 155 6.74 5.86 55.45
N PRO A 156 6.77 7.21 55.46
CA PRO A 156 6.23 7.96 56.59
C PRO A 156 4.70 8.11 56.44
N GLU A 157 3.96 7.50 57.36
CA GLU A 157 2.56 7.83 57.65
C GLU A 157 2.46 9.32 58.00
N GLN A 158 1.68 10.12 57.24
CA GLN A 158 0.76 11.20 57.71
C GLN A 158 -0.25 11.60 56.64
#